data_AF-A0A2S7X2W5-F1
#
_entry.id   AF-A0A2S7X2W5-F1
#
_cell.length_a   1.000
_cell.length_b   1.000
_cell.length_c   1.000
_cell.angle_alpha   90.00
_cell.angle_beta   90.00
_cell.angle_gamma   90.00
#
_symmetry.space_group_name_H-M   'P 1'
#
loop_
_entity.id
_entity.type
_entity.pdbx_description
1 polymer ?
#
loop_
_entity_poly.entity_id
_entity_poly.type
_entity_poly.pdbx_seq_one_letter_code
_entity_poly.pdbx_strand_id
1 'polypeptide(L)'
;MNQITYRVMAGDDVVVAGGDQVVVTLEDALSAVDKLQDKLHSAKSDVEEFIRNNWDELVEELTGIDVPDYLLEQYPEFYNYLEMVLQLIGLM
;
A
#
# COMPACT_ATOMS: atom_id res chain seq x y z
N MET A 1 -10.73 0.09 19.69
CA MET A 1 -10.24 -0.71 18.54
C MET A 1 -8.73 -0.80 18.73
N ASN A 2 -8.18 -2.01 18.83
CA ASN A 2 -6.73 -2.17 18.90
C ASN A 2 -6.20 -1.92 17.50
N GLN A 3 -5.45 -0.83 17.29
CA GLN A 3 -4.69 -0.64 16.06
C GLN A 3 -3.66 -1.76 15.98
N ILE A 4 -3.77 -2.60 14.95
CA ILE A 4 -2.75 -3.61 14.65
C ILE A 4 -1.65 -2.88 13.89
N THR A 5 -0.47 -2.91 14.49
CA THR A 5 0.70 -2.17 14.08
C THR A 5 1.64 -3.13 13.36
N TYR A 6 1.84 -2.94 12.05
CA TYR A 6 2.67 -3.84 11.25
C TYR A 6 4.09 -3.29 11.13
N ARG A 7 5.04 -4.18 11.38
CA ARG A 7 6.47 -3.93 11.23
C ARG A 7 6.84 -4.16 9.78
N VAL A 8 7.37 -3.13 9.12
CA VAL A 8 7.71 -3.22 7.71
C VAL A 8 9.00 -4.01 7.53
N MET A 9 8.95 -5.01 6.66
CA MET A 9 10.07 -5.88 6.30
C MET A 9 10.34 -5.77 4.80
N ALA A 10 11.62 -5.87 4.41
CA ALA A 10 12.04 -6.07 3.02
C ALA A 10 12.73 -7.45 2.93
N GLY A 11 11.92 -8.51 2.77
CA GLY A 11 12.39 -9.87 3.00
C GLY A 11 12.64 -10.10 4.50
N ASP A 12 13.85 -10.53 4.86
CA ASP A 12 14.23 -10.76 6.27
C ASP A 12 14.72 -9.48 6.99
N ASP A 13 14.89 -8.36 6.28
CA ASP A 13 15.46 -7.12 6.81
C ASP A 13 14.38 -6.14 7.30
N VAL A 14 14.62 -5.51 8.45
CA VAL A 14 13.74 -4.48 9.00
C VAL A 14 13.95 -3.15 8.27
N VAL A 15 12.87 -2.55 7.78
CA VAL A 15 12.92 -1.20 7.20
C VAL A 15 12.98 -0.15 8.30
N VAL A 16 13.98 0.73 8.24
CA VAL A 16 14.20 1.82 9.21
C VAL A 16 14.24 3.19 8.52
N ALA A 17 13.59 4.19 9.11
CA ALA A 17 13.62 5.58 8.67
C ALA A 17 14.08 6.46 9.84
N GLY A 18 15.21 7.18 9.68
CA GLY A 18 15.73 8.06 10.73
C GLY A 18 16.26 7.34 11.99
N GLY A 19 16.43 6.02 11.95
CA GLY A 19 16.86 5.20 13.08
C GLY A 19 15.72 4.46 13.80
N ASP A 20 14.47 4.74 13.44
CA ASP A 20 13.29 4.05 13.96
C ASP A 20 12.75 3.04 12.95
N GLN A 21 12.20 1.93 13.44
CA GLN A 21 11.52 0.95 12.60
C GLN A 21 10.28 1.59 11.95
N VAL A 22 10.17 1.46 10.63
CA VAL A 22 8.97 1.90 9.93
C VAL A 22 7.82 0.99 10.35
N VAL A 23 6.75 1.65 10.76
CA VAL A 23 5.56 1.03 11.29
C VAL A 23 4.39 1.66 10.55
N VAL A 24 3.60 0.83 9.90
CA VAL A 24 2.44 1.27 9.12
C VAL A 24 1.21 0.47 9.53
N THR A 25 0.05 1.10 9.38
CA THR A 25 -1.24 0.46 9.57
C THR A 25 -2.04 0.50 8.28
N LEU A 26 -3.02 -0.39 8.16
CA LEU A 26 -4.00 -0.34 7.07
C LEU A 26 -4.70 1.02 7.02
N GLU A 27 -4.94 1.65 8.17
CA GLU A 27 -5.53 2.99 8.25
C GLU A 27 -4.62 4.07 7.64
N ASP A 28 -3.30 3.95 7.78
CA ASP A 28 -2.34 4.85 7.14
C ASP A 28 -2.39 4.71 5.61
N ALA A 29 -2.44 3.46 5.13
CA ALA A 29 -2.53 3.17 3.69
C ALA A 29 -3.83 3.72 3.09
N LEU A 30 -4.97 3.50 3.74
CA LEU A 30 -6.26 4.02 3.30
C LEU A 30 -6.31 5.55 3.36
N SER A 31 -5.72 6.15 4.39
CA SER A 31 -5.57 7.61 4.49
C SER A 31 -4.67 8.16 3.36
N ALA A 32 -3.68 7.40 2.91
CA ALA A 32 -2.87 7.77 1.75
C ALA A 32 -3.68 7.70 0.45
N VAL A 33 -4.55 6.70 0.28
CA VAL A 33 -5.50 6.64 -0.85
C VAL A 33 -6.42 7.87 -0.86
N ASP A 34 -6.94 8.28 0.30
CA ASP A 34 -7.75 9.49 0.45
C ASP A 34 -6.98 10.77 0.04
N LYS A 35 -5.71 10.90 0.46
CA LYS A 35 -4.85 12.02 0.06
C LYS A 35 -4.57 12.06 -1.45
N LEU A 36 -4.64 10.91 -2.11
CA LEU A 36 -4.41 10.75 -3.55
C LEU A 36 -5.71 10.81 -4.37
N GLN A 37 -6.86 11.11 -3.78
CA GLN A 37 -8.16 11.06 -4.47
C GLN A 37 -8.16 11.81 -5.82
N ASP A 38 -7.51 12.97 -5.90
CA ASP A 38 -7.45 13.81 -7.11
C ASP A 38 -6.59 13.17 -8.22
N LYS A 39 -5.77 12.19 -7.88
CA LYS A 39 -4.90 11.47 -8.82
C LYS A 39 -5.52 10.12 -9.22
N LEU A 40 -6.09 9.41 -8.26
CA LEU A 40 -6.75 8.12 -8.44
C LEU A 40 -8.05 8.22 -9.24
N HIS A 41 -8.70 9.39 -9.26
CA HIS A 41 -9.95 9.63 -9.97
C HIS A 41 -10.97 8.50 -9.75
N SER A 42 -11.26 7.70 -10.78
CA SER A 42 -12.22 6.59 -10.74
C SER A 42 -11.70 5.33 -10.04
N ALA A 43 -10.38 5.14 -9.96
CA ALA A 43 -9.76 3.92 -9.42
C ALA A 43 -9.72 3.89 -7.88
N LYS A 44 -10.11 4.98 -7.19
CA LYS A 44 -10.00 5.11 -5.73
C LYS A 44 -10.57 3.90 -4.98
N SER A 45 -11.82 3.53 -5.28
CA SER A 45 -12.50 2.43 -4.59
C SER A 45 -11.78 1.10 -4.80
N ASP A 46 -11.31 0.85 -6.02
CA ASP A 46 -10.62 -0.39 -6.38
C ASP A 46 -9.22 -0.47 -5.74
N VAL A 47 -8.53 0.67 -5.61
CA VAL A 47 -7.25 0.74 -4.88
C VAL A 47 -7.46 0.51 -3.38
N GLU A 48 -8.49 1.10 -2.77
CA GLU A 48 -8.81 0.84 -1.36
C GLU A 48 -9.14 -0.64 -1.13
N GLU A 49 -9.98 -1.23 -1.99
CA GLU A 49 -10.38 -2.62 -1.89
C GLU A 49 -9.18 -3.56 -2.08
N PHE A 50 -8.33 -3.28 -3.07
CA PHE A 50 -7.10 -4.02 -3.30
C PHE A 50 -6.18 -3.99 -2.08
N ILE A 51 -5.95 -2.81 -1.48
CA ILE A 51 -5.10 -2.68 -0.29
C ILE A 51 -5.70 -3.43 0.90
N ARG A 52 -7.01 -3.36 1.12
CA ARG A 52 -7.67 -4.08 2.22
C ARG A 52 -7.51 -5.59 2.09
N ASN A 53 -7.63 -6.10 0.86
CA ASN A 53 -7.59 -7.53 0.60
C ASN A 53 -6.17 -8.11 0.63
N ASN A 54 -5.16 -7.30 0.31
CA ASN A 54 -3.77 -7.74 0.20
C ASN A 54 -2.85 -7.11 1.26
N TRP A 55 -3.42 -6.55 2.35
CA TRP A 55 -2.65 -5.77 3.32
C TRP A 55 -1.50 -6.55 3.96
N ASP A 56 -1.76 -7.79 4.40
CA ASP A 56 -0.74 -8.60 5.06
C ASP A 56 0.42 -8.92 4.09
N GLU A 57 0.12 -9.22 2.84
CA GLU A 57 1.12 -9.46 1.78
C GLU A 57 1.89 -8.18 1.43
N LEU A 58 1.21 -7.03 1.36
CA LEU A 58 1.83 -5.72 1.11
C LEU A 58 2.89 -5.37 2.18
N VAL A 59 2.69 -5.75 3.44
CA VAL A 59 3.63 -5.43 4.53
C VAL A 59 4.70 -6.50 4.75
N GLU A 60 4.43 -7.75 4.38
CA GLU A 60 5.39 -8.87 4.50
C GLU A 60 6.33 -8.98 3.29
N GLU A 61 5.79 -8.86 2.08
CA GLU A 61 6.49 -9.16 0.83
C GLU A 61 6.32 -8.01 -0.18
N LEU A 62 6.66 -6.77 0.22
CA LEU A 62 6.63 -5.55 -0.62
C LEU A 62 7.02 -5.76 -2.10
N THR A 63 7.85 -6.76 -2.39
CA THR A 63 8.11 -7.31 -3.72
C THR A 63 7.40 -8.65 -3.91
N GLY A 64 6.28 -8.70 -4.62
CA GLY A 64 5.58 -9.97 -4.88
C GLY A 64 4.09 -9.85 -5.16
N ILE A 65 3.50 -8.69 -4.86
CA ILE A 65 2.07 -8.44 -5.00
C ILE A 65 1.60 -8.62 -6.46
N ASP A 66 0.80 -9.66 -6.69
CA ASP A 66 0.15 -9.92 -7.97
C ASP A 66 -1.11 -9.05 -8.12
N VAL A 67 -1.08 -8.07 -9.04
CA VAL A 67 -2.27 -7.28 -9.37
C VAL A 67 -3.14 -8.05 -10.38
N PRO A 68 -4.42 -8.32 -10.09
CA PRO A 68 -5.32 -8.97 -11.02
C PRO A 68 -5.40 -8.26 -12.38
N ASP A 69 -5.33 -9.03 -13.47
CA ASP A 69 -5.36 -8.51 -14.85
C ASP A 69 -6.53 -7.57 -15.11
N TYR A 70 -7.72 -7.83 -14.53
CA TYR A 70 -8.89 -6.99 -14.73
C TYR A 70 -8.70 -5.55 -14.20
N LEU A 71 -7.92 -5.36 -13.13
CA LEU A 71 -7.59 -4.03 -12.61
C LEU A 71 -6.63 -3.30 -13.55
N LEU A 72 -5.72 -4.02 -14.19
CA LEU A 72 -4.78 -3.47 -15.18
C LEU A 72 -5.47 -3.15 -16.51
N GLU A 73 -6.45 -3.95 -16.91
CA GLU A 73 -7.29 -3.67 -18.08
C GLU A 73 -8.16 -2.44 -17.88
N GLN A 74 -8.77 -2.28 -16.69
CA GLN A 74 -9.61 -1.13 -16.35
C GLN A 74 -8.78 0.12 -16.06
N TYR A 75 -7.63 -0.06 -15.40
CA TYR A 75 -6.72 1.00 -14.97
C TYR A 75 -5.28 0.60 -15.33
N PRO A 76 -4.81 0.94 -16.55
CA PRO A 76 -3.43 0.62 -16.96
C PRO A 76 -2.35 1.16 -16.03
N GLU A 77 -2.66 2.22 -15.29
CA GLU A 77 -1.79 2.90 -14.33
C GLU A 77 -1.93 2.37 -12.89
N PHE A 78 -2.63 1.24 -12.66
CA PHE A 78 -2.93 0.74 -11.32
C PHE A 78 -1.67 0.51 -10.47
N TYR A 79 -0.59 -0.01 -11.08
CA TYR A 79 0.69 -0.16 -10.40
C TYR A 79 1.26 1.19 -9.92
N ASN A 80 1.15 2.24 -10.73
CA ASN A 80 1.61 3.58 -10.35
C ASN A 80 0.78 4.12 -9.18
N TYR A 81 -0.53 3.84 -9.15
CA TYR A 81 -1.38 4.21 -8.03
C TYR A 81 -0.97 3.51 -6.73
N LEU A 82 -0.69 2.21 -6.78
CA LEU A 82 -0.19 1.46 -5.63
C LEU A 82 1.16 1.98 -5.16
N GLU A 83 2.11 2.18 -6.07
CA GLU A 83 3.43 2.74 -5.77
C GLU A 83 3.31 4.09 -5.04
N MET A 84 2.44 4.98 -5.51
CA MET A 84 2.21 6.26 -4.87
C MET A 84 1.63 6.15 -3.46
N VAL A 85 0.76 5.18 -3.22
CA VAL A 85 0.22 4.92 -1.87
C VAL A 85 1.35 4.42 -0.96
N LEU A 86 2.13 3.44 -1.42
CA LEU A 86 3.24 2.85 -0.66
C LEU A 86 4.31 3.90 -0.32
N GLN A 87 4.67 4.78 -1.26
CA GLN A 87 5.58 5.90 -1.04
C GLN A 87 5.07 6.86 0.04
N LEU A 88 3.76 7.16 0.06
CA LEU A 88 3.18 8.07 1.06
C LEU A 88 3.23 7.51 2.48
N ILE A 89 3.24 6.19 2.65
CA ILE A 89 3.34 5.53 3.95
C ILE A 89 4.76 5.05 4.26
N GLY A 90 5.75 5.38 3.43
CA GLY A 90 7.16 5.09 3.67
C GLY A 90 7.55 3.63 3.43
N LEU A 91 6.79 2.92 2.60
CA LEU A 91 7.08 1.54 2.18
C LEU A 91 7.93 1.46 0.90
N MET A 92 8.10 2.59 0.18
CA MET A 92 8.90 2.71 -1.04
C MET A 92 9.50 4.10 -1.19
#